data_AF-A0A1M7PC97-F1
#
_entry.id   AF-A0A1M7PC97-F1
#
_cell.length_a   1.000
_cell.length_b   1.000
_cell.length_c   1.000
_cell.angle_alpha   90.00
_cell.angle_beta   90.00
_cell.angle_gamma   90.00
#
_symmetry.space_group_name_H-M   'P 1'
#
loop_
_entity.id
_entity.type
_entity.pdbx_description
1 polymer ?
#
loop_
_entity_poly.entity_id
_entity_poly.type
_entity_poly.pdbx_seq_one_letter_code
_entity_poly.pdbx_strand_id
1 'polypeptide(L)'
;MALMFPRLARNFARNGYYPTDELTLERTLQALVPASSGRMRILDPCSGEGVALAEVAHQLERNRTEAYAVEYDRERAEHSKTLLDRVLQGDLMDTMISRQSFGLLWLNPPYGDLVADHSGASQYQGNGRRRLEKAFYQRSLPLLQYGGVMVFIVPHYVLDDELCGWLTNHFTGLRICAAVDRTFKQVVIFGIRVRRQDLARPREVAAMREHLRAIGSGDQAADLLPVTWPWEQYAVLPITNELEHFYRITLEPEQFSEEVLRLRGLWTDFTLHFGQSGVQPRPPVKALSRWHLALALAAGAITGVVTSRSGRVLVLKGDTYKDKVPKTEFTEDEDGNVFETRIMTDRFVPRIRAWDMTPGSSTQGCALTISSATSKQLEPEQQETNPEPVPPSALFDSGRLYLSTKVKNLVDQRMLEVTPFLDRHKSGDWGDIPQEHRDRNQQSLSSDGHICSSYAVDVAGETKLWVLTSQIRRATSILFPAEYPT
;
A
#
# COMPACT_ATOMS: atom_id res chain seq x y z
N MET A 1 33.38 13.87 -29.88
CA MET A 1 34.56 13.97 -29.00
C MET A 1 34.23 14.92 -27.85
N ALA A 2 33.83 14.38 -26.70
CA ALA A 2 33.74 15.10 -25.44
C ALA A 2 34.48 14.26 -24.40
N LEU A 3 35.45 14.88 -23.72
CA LEU A 3 36.41 14.24 -22.82
C LEU A 3 35.71 13.69 -21.58
N MET A 4 35.58 12.36 -21.50
CA MET A 4 35.21 11.67 -20.26
C MET A 4 36.43 11.69 -19.32
N PHE A 5 36.36 12.45 -18.22
CA PHE A 5 37.45 12.50 -17.24
C PHE A 5 37.54 11.16 -16.48
N PRO A 6 38.69 10.46 -16.51
CA PRO A 6 38.87 9.14 -15.86
C PRO A 6 38.69 9.12 -14.33
N ARG A 7 38.53 10.29 -13.70
CA ARG A 7 38.37 10.42 -12.24
C ARG A 7 36.93 10.17 -11.74
N LEU A 8 35.91 10.20 -12.61
CA LEU A 8 34.54 9.86 -12.22
C LEU A 8 34.33 8.34 -12.02
N ALA A 9 35.11 7.49 -12.70
CA ALA A 9 34.97 6.03 -12.69
C ALA A 9 35.13 5.38 -11.29
N ARG A 10 35.68 6.09 -10.30
CA ARG A 10 35.96 5.53 -8.95
C ARG A 10 34.83 5.68 -7.93
N ASN A 11 33.77 6.45 -8.21
CA ASN A 11 32.66 6.66 -7.25
C ASN A 11 31.34 5.91 -7.59
N PHE A 12 31.20 5.32 -8.78
CA PHE A 12 29.93 4.75 -9.26
C PHE A 12 29.48 3.46 -8.57
N ALA A 13 30.39 2.76 -7.86
CA ALA A 13 30.04 1.54 -7.12
C ALA A 13 29.24 1.81 -5.82
N ARG A 14 29.16 3.06 -5.34
CA ARG A 14 28.26 3.43 -4.24
C ARG A 14 26.84 3.55 -4.80
N ASN A 15 25.92 2.75 -4.25
CA ASN A 15 24.48 2.74 -4.51
C ASN A 15 24.00 1.99 -5.77
N GLY A 16 24.84 1.11 -6.37
CA GLY A 16 24.39 0.17 -7.40
C GLY A 16 24.08 0.78 -8.77
N TYR A 17 24.70 1.91 -9.11
CA TYR A 17 24.57 2.57 -10.40
C TYR A 17 25.58 2.01 -11.42
N TYR A 18 25.08 1.49 -12.55
CA TYR A 18 25.89 0.91 -13.62
C TYR A 18 25.45 1.49 -14.97
N PRO A 19 26.09 2.57 -15.46
CA PRO A 19 25.75 3.13 -16.77
C PRO A 19 25.96 2.08 -17.86
N THR A 20 25.09 2.07 -18.86
CA THR A 20 25.32 1.28 -20.07
C THR A 20 26.55 1.81 -20.78
N ASP A 21 27.52 0.95 -21.06
CA ASP A 21 28.72 1.37 -21.79
C ASP A 21 28.39 1.80 -23.22
N GLU A 22 29.19 2.71 -23.75
CA GLU A 22 28.95 3.38 -25.04
C GLU A 22 28.83 2.38 -26.20
N LEU A 23 29.67 1.34 -26.23
CA LEU A 23 29.65 0.33 -27.30
C LEU A 23 28.44 -0.60 -27.22
N THR A 24 28.03 -1.01 -26.01
CA THR A 24 26.80 -1.77 -25.81
C THR A 24 25.57 -0.95 -26.21
N LEU A 25 25.53 0.33 -25.84
CA LEU A 25 24.46 1.26 -26.21
C LEU A 25 24.38 1.39 -27.73
N GLU A 26 25.47 1.75 -28.40
CA GLU A 26 25.53 1.93 -29.86
C GLU A 26 25.03 0.69 -30.61
N ARG A 27 25.46 -0.52 -30.20
CA ARG A 27 25.03 -1.77 -30.84
C ARG A 27 23.59 -2.13 -30.55
N THR A 28 23.10 -1.79 -29.36
CA THR A 28 21.70 -2.03 -28.97
C THR A 28 20.75 -1.13 -29.76
N LEU A 29 21.15 0.12 -30.06
CA LEU A 29 20.37 1.03 -30.89
C LEU A 29 20.15 0.50 -32.32
N GLN A 30 21.09 -0.27 -32.87
CA GLN A 30 20.94 -0.89 -34.20
C GLN A 30 19.76 -1.87 -34.27
N ALA A 31 19.29 -2.39 -33.13
CA ALA A 31 18.14 -3.28 -33.07
C ALA A 31 16.79 -2.54 -33.12
N LEU A 32 16.76 -1.22 -32.95
CA LEU A 32 15.53 -0.44 -32.79
C LEU A 32 15.24 0.39 -34.04
N VAL A 33 13.95 0.44 -34.42
CA VAL A 33 13.46 1.25 -35.54
C VAL A 33 12.22 2.05 -35.11
N PRO A 34 12.07 3.32 -35.54
CA PRO A 34 10.87 4.10 -35.22
C PRO A 34 9.61 3.55 -35.87
N ALA A 35 8.45 3.91 -35.31
CA ALA A 35 7.17 3.70 -35.97
C ALA A 35 7.13 4.40 -37.34
N SER A 36 6.47 3.79 -38.32
CA SER A 36 6.26 4.37 -39.65
C SER A 36 5.51 5.70 -39.62
N SER A 37 4.68 5.94 -38.60
CA SER A 37 3.96 7.19 -38.39
C SER A 37 3.61 7.40 -36.91
N GLY A 38 3.18 8.62 -36.56
CA GLY A 38 2.79 8.98 -35.19
C GLY A 38 3.97 9.33 -34.28
N ARG A 39 3.65 9.85 -33.08
CA ARG A 39 4.62 10.10 -32.01
C ARG A 39 4.80 8.85 -31.17
N MET A 40 5.98 8.66 -30.59
CA MET A 40 6.34 7.55 -29.72
C MET A 40 6.59 8.05 -28.30
N ARG A 41 6.43 7.16 -27.32
CA ARG A 41 6.75 7.43 -25.93
C ARG A 41 7.63 6.32 -25.38
N ILE A 42 8.76 6.70 -24.78
CA ILE A 42 9.77 5.75 -24.26
C ILE A 42 10.02 6.02 -22.78
N LEU A 43 10.34 4.96 -22.02
CA LEU A 43 10.56 5.03 -20.58
C LEU A 43 11.88 4.38 -20.17
N ASP A 44 12.62 5.06 -19.30
CA ASP A 44 13.66 4.46 -18.46
C ASP A 44 13.30 4.63 -16.98
N PRO A 45 12.92 3.55 -16.25
CA PRO A 45 12.50 3.64 -14.86
C PRO A 45 13.67 3.77 -13.86
N CYS A 46 14.91 3.81 -14.36
CA CYS A 46 16.16 3.90 -13.59
C CYS A 46 17.26 4.58 -14.43
N SER A 47 16.99 5.81 -14.87
CA SER A 47 17.70 6.43 -15.99
C SER A 47 19.16 6.81 -15.77
N GLY A 48 19.61 6.85 -14.51
CA GLY A 48 20.90 7.44 -14.19
C GLY A 48 20.96 8.88 -14.66
N GLU A 49 22.02 9.21 -15.39
CA GLU A 49 22.21 10.52 -16.02
C GLU A 49 21.33 10.77 -17.25
N GLY A 50 20.55 9.79 -17.71
CA GLY A 50 19.61 9.93 -18.83
C GLY A 50 20.22 9.78 -20.23
N VAL A 51 21.52 9.60 -20.35
CA VAL A 51 22.25 9.51 -21.63
C VAL A 51 21.71 8.40 -22.53
N ALA A 52 21.52 7.19 -21.99
CA ALA A 52 21.06 6.04 -22.79
C ALA A 52 19.69 6.30 -23.43
N LEU A 53 18.73 6.81 -22.65
CA LEU A 53 17.38 7.09 -23.17
C LEU A 53 17.38 8.28 -24.15
N ALA A 54 18.30 9.25 -23.99
CA ALA A 54 18.45 10.36 -24.92
C ALA A 54 18.95 9.88 -26.30
N GLU A 55 19.95 8.99 -26.33
CA GLU A 55 20.46 8.37 -27.55
C GLU A 55 19.39 7.50 -28.23
N VAL A 56 18.60 6.75 -27.43
CA VAL A 56 17.43 6.02 -27.92
C VAL A 56 16.41 6.97 -28.56
N ALA A 57 16.11 8.12 -27.92
CA ALA A 57 15.20 9.10 -28.49
C ALA A 57 15.72 9.67 -29.82
N HIS A 58 17.04 9.86 -29.94
CA HIS A 58 17.67 10.29 -31.20
C HIS A 58 17.52 9.24 -32.30
N GLN A 59 17.84 7.97 -32.00
CA GLN A 59 17.67 6.82 -32.91
C GLN A 59 16.22 6.66 -33.38
N LEU A 60 15.25 6.97 -32.51
CA LEU A 60 13.81 6.89 -32.79
C LEU A 60 13.23 8.23 -33.29
N GLU A 61 14.02 9.07 -33.95
CA GLU A 61 13.62 10.39 -34.42
C GLU A 61 13.21 11.33 -33.27
N ARG A 62 14.16 12.07 -32.71
CA ARG A 62 13.98 12.90 -31.50
C ARG A 62 12.73 13.79 -31.49
N ASN A 63 12.34 14.36 -32.63
CA ASN A 63 11.18 15.25 -32.76
C ASN A 63 9.82 14.52 -32.63
N ARG A 64 9.82 13.20 -32.77
CA ARG A 64 8.62 12.35 -32.66
C ARG A 64 8.62 11.50 -31.40
N THR A 65 9.66 11.55 -30.59
CA THR A 65 9.83 10.69 -29.42
C THR A 65 9.83 11.48 -28.13
N GLU A 66 8.86 11.18 -27.26
CA GLU A 66 8.77 11.72 -25.90
C GLU A 66 9.48 10.77 -24.93
N ALA A 67 10.54 11.24 -24.27
CA ALA A 67 11.38 10.46 -23.37
C ALA A 67 11.05 10.76 -21.90
N TYR A 68 10.65 9.71 -21.18
CA TYR A 68 10.26 9.76 -19.77
C TYR A 68 11.22 8.96 -18.92
N ALA A 69 11.51 9.45 -17.72
CA ALA A 69 12.41 8.76 -16.82
C ALA A 69 12.04 8.87 -15.34
N VAL A 70 12.55 7.91 -14.57
CA VAL A 70 12.61 7.98 -13.11
C VAL A 70 14.07 7.78 -12.69
N GLU A 71 14.53 8.59 -11.75
CA GLU A 71 15.87 8.44 -11.16
C GLU A 71 15.83 8.74 -9.66
N TYR A 72 16.43 7.85 -8.87
CA TYR A 72 16.43 7.96 -7.42
C TYR A 72 17.38 9.05 -6.92
N ASP A 73 18.59 9.09 -7.49
CA ASP A 73 19.64 10.01 -7.06
C ASP A 73 19.38 11.43 -7.58
N ARG A 74 19.50 12.41 -6.68
CA ARG A 74 19.18 13.81 -7.00
C ARG A 74 20.10 14.38 -8.08
N GLU A 75 21.41 14.19 -7.99
CA GLU A 75 22.36 14.78 -8.95
C GLU A 75 22.17 14.17 -10.34
N ARG A 76 21.99 12.85 -10.40
CA ARG A 76 21.72 12.17 -11.67
C ARG A 76 20.36 12.56 -12.27
N ALA A 77 19.33 12.68 -11.44
CA ALA A 77 18.02 13.14 -11.89
C ALA A 77 18.08 14.57 -12.47
N GLU A 78 18.84 15.48 -11.84
CA GLU A 78 19.05 16.83 -12.37
C GLU A 78 19.77 16.82 -13.73
N HIS A 79 20.78 15.96 -13.90
CA HIS A 79 21.40 15.80 -15.22
C HIS A 79 20.42 15.24 -16.25
N SER A 80 19.68 14.18 -15.90
CA SER A 80 18.66 13.54 -16.74
C SER A 80 17.58 14.53 -17.20
N LYS A 81 17.15 15.47 -16.34
CA LYS A 81 16.20 16.55 -16.68
C LYS A 81 16.70 17.51 -17.76
N THR A 82 18.01 17.61 -17.98
CA THR A 82 18.56 18.44 -19.06
C THR A 82 18.51 17.76 -20.44
N LEU A 83 18.38 16.44 -20.47
CA LEU A 83 18.43 15.63 -21.70
C LEU A 83 17.04 15.12 -22.14
N LEU A 84 16.17 14.82 -21.17
CA LEU A 84 14.89 14.13 -21.39
C LEU A 84 13.69 15.06 -21.19
N ASP A 85 12.53 14.66 -21.72
CA ASP A 85 11.33 15.51 -21.71
C ASP A 85 10.67 15.59 -20.33
N ARG A 86 10.63 14.47 -19.60
CA ARG A 86 9.96 14.35 -18.29
C ARG A 86 10.73 13.39 -17.39
N VAL A 87 11.26 13.89 -16.27
CA VAL A 87 12.01 13.06 -15.31
C VAL A 87 11.45 13.24 -13.91
N LEU A 88 11.14 12.14 -13.23
CA LEU A 88 10.79 12.12 -11.80
C LEU A 88 12.04 11.83 -10.98
N GLN A 89 12.34 12.70 -10.00
CA GLN A 89 13.32 12.41 -8.97
C GLN A 89 12.63 11.64 -7.84
N GLY A 90 13.04 10.39 -7.61
CA GLY A 90 12.49 9.55 -6.55
C GLY A 90 12.57 8.05 -6.81
N ASP A 91 12.04 7.28 -5.87
CA ASP A 91 11.92 5.84 -5.99
C ASP A 91 10.81 5.46 -6.99
N LEU A 92 11.11 4.60 -7.96
CA LEU A 92 10.12 4.05 -8.89
C LEU A 92 8.92 3.41 -8.18
N MET A 93 9.16 2.77 -7.03
CA MET A 93 8.11 2.13 -6.24
C MET A 93 7.14 3.15 -5.60
N ASP A 94 7.54 4.41 -5.53
CA ASP A 94 6.77 5.56 -5.03
C ASP A 94 6.23 6.46 -6.16
N THR A 95 6.06 5.91 -7.37
CA THR A 95 5.49 6.64 -8.51
C THR A 95 4.10 6.14 -8.89
N MET A 96 3.28 7.04 -9.44
CA MET A 96 2.07 6.73 -10.18
C MET A 96 2.32 7.02 -11.65
N ILE A 97 2.35 5.97 -12.46
CA ILE A 97 2.63 6.04 -13.90
C ILE A 97 1.52 5.28 -14.63
N SER A 98 0.89 5.91 -15.62
CA SER A 98 -0.14 5.29 -16.43
C SER A 98 0.34 3.98 -17.06
N ARG A 99 -0.52 2.96 -17.00
CA ARG A 99 -0.23 1.64 -17.54
C ARG A 99 -0.29 1.66 -19.06
N GLN A 100 0.44 0.76 -19.71
CA GLN A 100 0.41 0.56 -21.16
C GLN A 100 0.54 1.87 -21.96
N SER A 101 1.39 2.79 -21.51
CA SER A 101 1.51 4.15 -22.07
C SER A 101 2.79 4.37 -22.87
N PHE A 102 3.69 3.40 -22.88
CA PHE A 102 5.03 3.49 -23.49
C PHE A 102 5.19 2.44 -24.58
N GLY A 103 5.76 2.82 -25.73
CA GLY A 103 6.11 1.93 -26.84
C GLY A 103 7.45 1.23 -26.66
N LEU A 104 8.35 1.80 -25.86
CA LEU A 104 9.64 1.20 -25.50
C LEU A 104 9.88 1.33 -23.98
N LEU A 105 10.36 0.24 -23.39
CA LEU A 105 10.90 0.20 -22.04
C LEU A 105 12.40 -0.10 -22.11
N TRP A 106 13.23 0.89 -21.79
CA TRP A 106 14.66 0.72 -21.58
C TRP A 106 14.90 0.42 -20.11
N LEU A 107 15.35 -0.78 -19.77
CA LEU A 107 15.43 -1.25 -18.40
C LEU A 107 16.85 -1.71 -18.09
N ASN A 108 17.61 -0.87 -17.40
CA ASN A 108 18.92 -1.19 -16.84
C ASN A 108 18.91 -0.94 -15.32
N PRO A 109 18.26 -1.83 -14.54
CA PRO A 109 17.99 -1.59 -13.13
C PRO A 109 19.25 -1.67 -12.27
N PRO A 110 19.24 -1.11 -11.05
CA PRO A 110 20.34 -1.31 -10.11
C PRO A 110 20.49 -2.80 -9.76
N TYR A 111 21.74 -3.26 -9.59
CA TYR A 111 22.04 -4.66 -9.31
C TYR A 111 22.19 -4.89 -7.81
N GLY A 112 21.44 -5.87 -7.27
CA GLY A 112 21.55 -6.21 -5.85
C GLY A 112 20.39 -7.05 -5.34
N ASP A 113 20.58 -7.59 -4.14
CA ASP A 113 19.51 -8.27 -3.42
C ASP A 113 18.54 -7.25 -2.81
N LEU A 114 17.25 -7.57 -2.81
CA LEU A 114 16.25 -6.80 -2.09
C LEU A 114 16.39 -7.09 -0.60
N VAL A 115 16.81 -6.09 0.16
CA VAL A 115 16.80 -6.13 1.64
C VAL A 115 15.36 -5.93 2.11
N ALA A 116 14.96 -6.60 3.20
CA ALA A 116 13.60 -6.58 3.73
C ALA A 116 13.05 -5.16 4.02
N ASP A 117 13.94 -4.20 4.30
CA ASP A 117 13.59 -2.81 4.64
C ASP A 117 13.51 -1.87 3.42
N HIS A 118 13.78 -2.36 2.20
CA HIS A 118 13.56 -1.56 1.00
C HIS A 118 12.07 -1.53 0.64
N SER A 119 11.57 -0.34 0.27
CA SER A 119 10.23 -0.07 -0.28
C SER A 119 9.75 -1.08 -1.34
N GLY A 120 10.66 -1.62 -2.16
CA GLY A 120 10.36 -2.64 -3.17
C GLY A 120 10.17 -4.07 -2.64
N ALA A 121 10.56 -4.38 -1.40
CA ALA A 121 10.54 -5.73 -0.86
C ALA A 121 9.12 -6.26 -0.57
N SER A 122 8.18 -5.35 -0.24
CA SER A 122 6.76 -5.68 -0.07
C SER A 122 5.99 -5.76 -1.39
N GLN A 123 6.50 -5.10 -2.44
CA GLN A 123 5.89 -5.09 -3.78
C GLN A 123 6.35 -6.27 -4.66
N TYR A 124 7.45 -6.93 -4.29
CA TYR A 124 7.94 -8.11 -4.99
C TYR A 124 6.96 -9.29 -4.87
N GLN A 125 6.49 -9.81 -5.99
CA GLN A 125 5.58 -10.95 -6.04
C GLN A 125 6.27 -12.15 -6.69
N GLY A 126 6.94 -12.97 -5.88
CA GLY A 126 7.67 -14.13 -6.38
C GLY A 126 8.18 -15.03 -5.26
N ASN A 127 8.49 -16.28 -5.63
CA ASN A 127 9.03 -17.28 -4.72
C ASN A 127 10.55 -17.47 -4.90
N GLY A 128 11.12 -16.93 -5.98
CA GLY A 128 12.56 -16.98 -6.24
C GLY A 128 13.36 -15.95 -5.44
N ARG A 129 14.67 -15.89 -5.72
CA ARG A 129 15.59 -14.94 -5.07
C ARG A 129 15.11 -13.51 -5.32
N ARG A 130 14.90 -12.75 -4.25
CA ARG A 130 14.45 -11.36 -4.30
C ARG A 130 15.59 -10.44 -4.72
N ARG A 131 15.50 -9.93 -5.93
CA ARG A 131 16.52 -9.09 -6.56
C ARG A 131 15.93 -7.79 -7.07
N LEU A 132 16.68 -6.69 -6.96
CA LEU A 132 16.25 -5.37 -7.43
C LEU A 132 15.88 -5.41 -8.92
N GLU A 133 16.68 -6.12 -9.73
CA GLU A 133 16.44 -6.31 -11.15
C GLU A 133 15.04 -6.86 -11.45
N LYS A 134 14.59 -7.83 -10.63
CA LYS A 134 13.28 -8.44 -10.75
C LYS A 134 12.15 -7.55 -10.26
N ALA A 135 12.33 -6.82 -9.15
CA ALA A 135 11.32 -5.88 -8.68
C ALA A 135 11.11 -4.73 -9.68
N PHE A 136 12.19 -4.18 -10.24
CA PHE A 136 12.11 -3.16 -11.29
C PHE A 136 11.40 -3.70 -12.54
N TYR A 137 11.71 -4.94 -12.95
CA TYR A 137 10.99 -5.60 -14.05
C TYR A 137 9.49 -5.72 -13.77
N GLN A 138 9.10 -6.22 -12.59
CA GLN A 138 7.69 -6.38 -12.23
C GLN A 138 6.93 -5.04 -12.17
N ARG A 139 7.58 -4.01 -11.63
CA ARG A 139 7.00 -2.66 -11.52
C ARG A 139 6.84 -1.97 -12.87
N SER A 140 7.77 -2.21 -13.80
CA SER A 140 7.87 -1.52 -15.09
C SER A 140 7.11 -2.21 -16.21
N LEU A 141 7.00 -3.54 -16.17
CA LEU A 141 6.30 -4.32 -17.21
C LEU A 141 4.87 -3.80 -17.48
N PRO A 142 4.03 -3.50 -16.47
CA PRO A 142 2.69 -2.96 -16.71
C PRO A 142 2.64 -1.62 -17.46
N LEU A 143 3.73 -0.86 -17.47
CA LEU A 143 3.81 0.47 -18.10
C LEU A 143 4.00 0.37 -19.62
N LEU A 144 4.67 -0.69 -20.09
CA LEU A 144 4.88 -0.96 -21.52
C LEU A 144 3.57 -1.35 -22.20
N GLN A 145 3.23 -0.83 -23.38
CA GLN A 145 2.02 -1.26 -24.09
C GLN A 145 2.16 -2.68 -24.66
N TYR A 146 1.04 -3.35 -24.97
CA TYR A 146 1.10 -4.59 -25.75
C TYR A 146 1.61 -4.29 -27.17
N GLY A 147 2.48 -5.14 -27.69
CA GLY A 147 3.27 -4.87 -28.89
C GLY A 147 4.47 -3.94 -28.67
N GLY A 148 4.62 -3.35 -27.47
CA GLY A 148 5.76 -2.52 -27.11
C GLY A 148 7.04 -3.34 -26.94
N VAL A 149 8.18 -2.67 -27.12
CA VAL A 149 9.51 -3.27 -27.08
C VAL A 149 10.12 -3.11 -25.69
N MET A 150 10.75 -4.15 -25.18
CA MET A 150 11.60 -4.10 -24.00
C MET A 150 13.05 -4.30 -24.41
N VAL A 151 13.92 -3.44 -23.89
CA VAL A 151 15.38 -3.67 -23.83
C VAL A 151 15.73 -3.82 -22.37
N PHE A 152 16.22 -5.00 -21.98
CA PHE A 152 16.50 -5.33 -20.58
C PHE A 152 17.97 -5.72 -20.40
N ILE A 153 18.70 -4.93 -19.62
CA ILE A 153 20.14 -5.06 -19.40
C ILE A 153 20.37 -5.53 -17.97
N VAL A 154 20.83 -6.78 -17.82
CA VAL A 154 21.08 -7.40 -16.52
C VAL A 154 22.31 -8.31 -16.57
N PRO A 155 22.96 -8.60 -15.44
CA PRO A 155 23.95 -9.66 -15.38
C PRO A 155 23.32 -11.01 -15.70
N HIS A 156 24.00 -11.85 -16.49
CA HIS A 156 23.42 -13.13 -16.94
C HIS A 156 22.95 -14.02 -15.78
N TYR A 157 23.69 -14.04 -14.66
CA TYR A 157 23.37 -14.85 -13.48
C TYR A 157 22.05 -14.48 -12.76
N VAL A 158 21.38 -13.39 -13.16
CA VAL A 158 20.05 -13.01 -12.68
C VAL A 158 18.95 -13.85 -13.33
N LEU A 159 19.23 -14.48 -14.47
CA LEU A 159 18.31 -15.32 -15.24
C LEU A 159 18.10 -16.69 -14.57
N ASP A 160 17.32 -16.70 -13.49
CA ASP A 160 16.83 -17.93 -12.87
C ASP A 160 15.50 -18.41 -13.47
N ASP A 161 15.03 -19.57 -13.03
CA ASP A 161 13.80 -20.20 -13.55
C ASP A 161 12.57 -19.30 -13.51
N GLU A 162 12.51 -18.41 -12.52
CA GLU A 162 11.41 -17.47 -12.32
C GLU A 162 11.47 -16.35 -13.35
N LEU A 163 12.61 -15.65 -13.47
CA LEU A 163 12.74 -14.57 -14.45
C LEU A 163 12.66 -15.07 -15.89
N CYS A 164 13.29 -16.21 -16.18
CA CYS A 164 13.16 -16.88 -17.48
C CYS A 164 11.70 -17.22 -17.79
N GLY A 165 10.97 -17.74 -16.80
CA GLY A 165 9.54 -18.01 -16.91
C GLY A 165 8.72 -16.75 -17.20
N TRP A 166 9.00 -15.62 -16.54
CA TRP A 166 8.33 -14.36 -16.82
C TRP A 166 8.63 -13.86 -18.23
N LEU A 167 9.90 -13.81 -18.64
CA LEU A 167 10.30 -13.34 -19.96
C LEU A 167 9.56 -14.11 -21.05
N THR A 168 9.60 -15.45 -21.01
CA THR A 168 8.98 -16.27 -22.06
C THR A 168 7.45 -16.29 -22.04
N ASN A 169 6.82 -15.89 -20.94
CA ASN A 169 5.36 -15.78 -20.85
C ASN A 169 4.83 -14.37 -21.15
N HIS A 170 5.69 -13.35 -21.10
CA HIS A 170 5.30 -11.95 -21.33
C HIS A 170 5.73 -11.42 -22.69
N PHE A 171 6.72 -12.04 -23.34
CA PHE A 171 7.35 -11.54 -24.55
C PHE A 171 7.44 -12.59 -25.66
N THR A 172 7.29 -12.13 -26.90
CA THR A 172 7.69 -12.85 -28.12
C THR A 172 8.90 -12.17 -28.76
N GLY A 173 9.48 -12.82 -29.78
CA GLY A 173 10.67 -12.29 -30.46
C GLY A 173 11.86 -12.11 -29.51
N LEU A 174 11.94 -12.93 -28.45
CA LEU A 174 12.99 -12.84 -27.45
C LEU A 174 14.36 -13.08 -28.08
N ARG A 175 15.30 -12.20 -27.77
CA ARG A 175 16.70 -12.35 -28.17
C ARG A 175 17.59 -11.90 -27.02
N ILE A 176 18.66 -12.65 -26.78
CA ILE A 176 19.64 -12.38 -25.73
C ILE A 176 21.02 -12.28 -26.37
N CYS A 177 21.75 -11.22 -26.05
CA CYS A 177 23.11 -10.99 -26.50
C CYS A 177 23.99 -10.60 -25.31
N ALA A 178 25.25 -11.01 -25.28
CA ALA A 178 26.21 -10.50 -24.31
C ALA A 178 26.53 -9.02 -24.60
N ALA A 179 26.60 -8.22 -23.55
CA ALA A 179 27.08 -6.84 -23.62
C ALA A 179 28.54 -6.80 -24.07
N VAL A 180 28.97 -5.66 -24.64
CA VAL A 180 30.34 -5.47 -25.12
C VAL A 180 31.30 -5.37 -23.94
N ASP A 181 30.94 -4.58 -22.93
CA ASP A 181 31.68 -4.56 -21.67
C ASP A 181 31.41 -5.85 -20.87
N ARG A 182 32.49 -6.57 -20.58
CA ARG A 182 32.45 -7.84 -19.83
C ARG A 182 32.58 -7.65 -18.33
N THR A 183 32.85 -6.43 -17.85
CA THR A 183 33.10 -6.12 -16.43
C THR A 183 31.96 -6.60 -15.53
N PHE A 184 30.71 -6.35 -15.94
CA PHE A 184 29.52 -6.70 -15.16
C PHE A 184 28.82 -7.98 -15.65
N LYS A 185 29.42 -8.69 -16.61
CA LYS A 185 28.85 -9.90 -17.23
C LYS A 185 27.39 -9.69 -17.68
N GLN A 186 27.12 -8.52 -18.25
CA GLN A 186 25.78 -8.12 -18.67
C GLN A 186 25.36 -8.85 -19.94
N VAL A 187 24.06 -9.08 -20.04
CA VAL A 187 23.36 -9.44 -21.26
C VAL A 187 22.32 -8.39 -21.55
N VAL A 188 22.06 -8.17 -22.84
CA VAL A 188 20.98 -7.33 -23.35
C VAL A 188 19.92 -8.25 -23.93
N ILE A 189 18.71 -8.14 -23.38
CA ILE A 189 17.55 -8.93 -23.78
C ILE A 189 16.54 -8.04 -24.47
N PHE A 190 16.15 -8.42 -25.67
CA PHE A 190 15.11 -7.77 -26.45
C PHE A 190 13.85 -8.62 -26.44
N GLY A 191 12.67 -7.98 -26.43
CA GLY A 191 11.41 -8.70 -26.58
C GLY A 191 10.23 -7.78 -26.90
N ILE A 192 9.21 -8.33 -27.55
CA ILE A 192 7.95 -7.66 -27.87
C ILE A 192 6.87 -8.14 -26.90
N ARG A 193 6.27 -7.23 -26.14
CA ARG A 193 5.28 -7.58 -25.12
C ARG A 193 4.02 -8.16 -25.77
N VAL A 194 3.56 -9.32 -25.32
CA VAL A 194 2.36 -9.99 -25.86
C VAL A 194 1.33 -10.31 -24.78
N ARG A 195 0.09 -10.54 -25.20
CA ARG A 195 -0.93 -11.15 -24.33
C ARG A 195 -0.70 -12.65 -24.31
N ARG A 196 -1.14 -13.30 -23.23
CA ARG A 196 -0.96 -14.75 -23.04
C ARG A 196 -1.55 -15.60 -24.18
N GLN A 197 -2.63 -15.14 -24.80
CA GLN A 197 -3.27 -15.81 -25.93
C GLN A 197 -2.47 -15.71 -27.25
N ASP A 198 -1.58 -14.73 -27.37
CA ASP A 198 -0.79 -14.45 -28.57
C ASP A 198 0.64 -15.05 -28.48
N LEU A 199 0.88 -15.89 -27.47
CA LEU A 199 2.18 -16.54 -27.26
C LEU A 199 2.48 -17.55 -28.38
N ALA A 200 3.77 -17.69 -28.65
CA ALA A 200 4.30 -18.71 -29.56
C ALA A 200 3.91 -20.13 -29.10
N ARG A 201 4.14 -21.12 -29.98
CA ARG A 201 3.80 -22.52 -29.70
C ARG A 201 4.48 -22.99 -28.41
N PRO A 202 3.85 -23.82 -27.56
CA PRO A 202 4.41 -24.25 -26.27
C PRO A 202 5.83 -24.82 -26.34
N ARG A 203 6.18 -25.49 -27.46
CA ARG A 203 7.52 -26.03 -27.71
C ARG A 203 8.58 -24.94 -27.91
N GLU A 204 8.26 -23.87 -28.63
CA GLU A 204 9.18 -22.75 -28.88
C GLU A 204 9.41 -21.96 -27.59
N VAL A 205 8.36 -21.75 -26.81
CA VAL A 205 8.42 -21.13 -25.47
C VAL A 205 9.32 -21.95 -24.53
N ALA A 206 9.17 -23.27 -24.51
CA ALA A 206 10.00 -24.15 -23.71
C ALA A 206 11.48 -24.13 -24.15
N ALA A 207 11.75 -24.13 -25.45
CA ALA A 207 13.11 -24.07 -25.99
C ALA A 207 13.80 -22.74 -25.66
N MET A 208 13.10 -21.61 -25.80
CA MET A 208 13.63 -20.29 -25.42
C MET A 208 13.90 -20.21 -23.91
N ARG A 209 13.00 -20.75 -23.08
CA ARG A 209 13.18 -20.76 -21.62
C ARG A 209 14.43 -21.53 -21.23
N GLU A 210 14.64 -22.69 -21.84
CA GLU A 210 15.82 -23.51 -21.59
C GLU A 210 17.11 -22.81 -22.04
N HIS A 211 17.08 -22.13 -23.20
CA HIS A 211 18.21 -21.35 -23.68
C HIS A 211 18.58 -20.18 -22.74
N LEU A 212 17.59 -19.42 -22.26
CA LEU A 212 17.82 -18.36 -21.26
C LEU A 212 18.38 -18.92 -19.95
N ARG A 213 17.89 -20.09 -19.50
CA ARG A 213 18.35 -20.78 -18.29
C ARG A 213 19.80 -21.23 -18.42
N ALA A 214 20.19 -21.81 -19.56
CA ALA A 214 21.57 -22.21 -19.83
C ALA A 214 22.54 -21.02 -19.84
N ILE A 215 22.10 -19.85 -20.32
CA ILE A 215 22.89 -18.61 -20.20
C ILE A 215 22.95 -18.11 -18.76
N GLY A 216 21.84 -18.21 -18.03
CA GLY A 216 21.75 -17.84 -16.62
C GLY A 216 22.69 -18.63 -15.71
N SER A 217 22.74 -19.95 -15.88
CA SER A 217 23.65 -20.84 -15.15
C SER A 217 25.12 -20.69 -15.58
N GLY A 218 25.37 -20.14 -16.78
CA GLY A 218 26.69 -20.08 -17.39
C GLY A 218 27.10 -21.35 -18.14
N ASP A 219 26.17 -22.29 -18.34
CA ASP A 219 26.39 -23.49 -19.16
C ASP A 219 26.59 -23.14 -20.65
N GLN A 220 25.93 -22.07 -21.10
CA GLN A 220 26.09 -21.51 -22.43
C GLN A 220 26.44 -20.02 -22.35
N ALA A 221 27.32 -19.54 -23.21
CA ALA A 221 27.55 -18.09 -23.36
C ALA A 221 26.54 -17.50 -24.34
N ALA A 222 26.01 -16.31 -24.04
CA ALA A 222 25.26 -15.53 -25.02
C ALA A 222 26.20 -15.00 -26.11
N ASP A 223 25.71 -14.97 -27.35
CA ASP A 223 26.45 -14.38 -28.47
C ASP A 223 26.67 -12.88 -28.21
N LEU A 224 27.86 -12.38 -28.54
CA LEU A 224 28.17 -10.95 -28.39
C LEU A 224 27.21 -10.10 -29.22
N LEU A 225 26.77 -8.96 -28.67
CA LEU A 225 26.00 -7.97 -29.44
C LEU A 225 26.69 -7.69 -30.78
N PRO A 226 26.00 -7.89 -31.91
CA PRO A 226 26.62 -7.78 -33.21
C PRO A 226 26.89 -6.31 -33.54
N VAL A 227 27.92 -6.06 -34.36
CA VAL A 227 28.25 -4.70 -34.82
C VAL A 227 27.18 -4.17 -35.79
N THR A 228 26.66 -5.05 -36.64
CA THR A 228 25.54 -4.78 -37.54
C THR A 228 24.40 -5.71 -37.17
N TRP A 229 23.19 -5.18 -37.03
CA TRP A 229 22.03 -5.99 -36.63
C TRP A 229 21.59 -6.88 -37.82
N PRO A 230 21.75 -8.22 -37.74
CA PRO A 230 21.50 -9.10 -38.88
C PRO A 230 20.05 -9.62 -38.92
N TRP A 231 19.22 -9.24 -37.95
CA TRP A 231 17.85 -9.71 -37.80
C TRP A 231 16.84 -8.60 -38.09
N GLU A 232 15.56 -8.96 -38.08
CA GLU A 232 14.49 -7.96 -38.07
C GLU A 232 14.64 -7.05 -36.83
N GLN A 233 14.45 -5.74 -37.06
CA GLN A 233 14.53 -4.73 -36.02
C GLN A 233 13.22 -4.67 -35.24
N TYR A 234 13.31 -4.26 -33.98
CA TYR A 234 12.16 -4.06 -33.10
C TYR A 234 11.55 -2.68 -33.34
N ALA A 235 10.36 -2.66 -33.94
CA ALA A 235 9.62 -1.43 -34.19
C ALA A 235 9.00 -0.90 -32.89
N VAL A 236 9.32 0.34 -32.53
CA VAL A 236 8.72 1.01 -31.37
C VAL A 236 7.35 1.55 -31.75
N LEU A 237 6.29 1.06 -31.11
CA LEU A 237 4.92 1.44 -31.44
C LEU A 237 4.60 2.90 -31.05
N PRO A 238 3.73 3.57 -31.83
CA PRO A 238 3.30 4.94 -31.52
C PRO A 238 2.43 4.99 -30.25
N ILE A 239 2.19 6.21 -29.79
CA ILE A 239 1.29 6.51 -28.68
C ILE A 239 -0.14 6.14 -29.07
N THR A 240 -0.81 5.36 -28.21
CA THR A 240 -2.21 4.94 -28.38
C THR A 240 -3.16 5.58 -27.37
N ASN A 241 -2.62 6.20 -26.32
CA ASN A 241 -3.36 6.79 -25.21
C ASN A 241 -2.69 8.04 -24.64
N GLU A 242 -3.48 8.84 -23.93
CA GLU A 242 -2.95 9.96 -23.14
C GLU A 242 -2.26 9.48 -21.87
N LEU A 243 -1.25 10.22 -21.44
CA LEU A 243 -0.53 9.94 -20.20
C LEU A 243 -1.18 10.69 -19.03
N GLU A 244 -2.26 10.12 -18.49
CA GLU A 244 -3.00 10.72 -17.37
C GLU A 244 -2.16 10.89 -16.10
N HIS A 245 -1.34 9.90 -15.76
CA HIS A 245 -0.58 9.85 -14.52
C HIS A 245 0.92 9.71 -14.84
N PHE A 246 1.71 10.66 -14.35
CA PHE A 246 3.16 10.61 -14.32
C PHE A 246 3.69 11.52 -13.22
N TYR A 247 3.61 11.05 -11.97
CA TYR A 247 4.04 11.82 -10.80
C TYR A 247 4.48 10.91 -9.66
N ARG A 248 5.21 11.48 -8.70
CA ARG A 248 5.58 10.83 -7.45
C ARG A 248 4.43 10.91 -6.45
N ILE A 249 4.17 9.83 -5.72
CA ILE A 249 3.10 9.77 -4.71
C ILE A 249 3.49 10.59 -3.48
N THR A 250 4.73 10.44 -3.01
CA THR A 250 5.24 11.27 -1.92
C THR A 250 5.56 12.68 -2.41
N LEU A 251 5.09 13.69 -1.69
CA LEU A 251 5.41 15.08 -2.00
C LEU A 251 6.90 15.37 -1.79
N GLU A 252 7.52 16.12 -2.69
CA GLU A 252 8.88 16.63 -2.50
C GLU A 252 8.83 17.85 -1.58
N PRO A 253 9.49 17.82 -0.40
CA PRO A 253 9.38 18.91 0.57
C PRO A 253 9.73 20.28 -0.03
N GLU A 254 10.77 20.33 -0.85
CA GLU A 254 11.23 21.54 -1.53
C GLU A 254 10.18 22.03 -2.54
N GLN A 255 9.73 21.16 -3.45
CA GLN A 255 8.70 21.51 -4.44
C GLN A 255 7.38 21.90 -3.77
N PHE A 256 6.98 21.18 -2.71
CA PHE A 256 5.78 21.48 -1.95
C PHE A 256 5.89 22.82 -1.22
N SER A 257 7.05 23.13 -0.65
CA SER A 257 7.30 24.43 -0.03
C SER A 257 7.17 25.57 -1.05
N GLU A 258 7.77 25.41 -2.23
CA GLU A 258 7.65 26.38 -3.32
C GLU A 258 6.19 26.57 -3.76
N GLU A 259 5.43 25.48 -3.92
CA GLU A 259 4.01 25.54 -4.30
C GLU A 259 3.14 26.17 -3.21
N VAL A 260 3.39 25.88 -1.93
CA VAL A 260 2.70 26.53 -0.80
C VAL A 260 2.96 28.04 -0.79
N LEU A 261 4.20 28.47 -1.04
CA LEU A 261 4.57 29.88 -1.13
C LEU A 261 3.98 30.57 -2.36
N ARG A 262 3.90 29.85 -3.50
CA ARG A 262 3.32 30.33 -4.75
C ARG A 262 1.81 30.51 -4.65
N LEU A 263 1.11 29.49 -4.18
CA LEU A 263 -0.35 29.47 -4.10
C LEU A 263 -0.87 30.29 -2.93
N ARG A 264 -0.12 30.37 -1.82
CA ARG A 264 -0.46 31.02 -0.54
C ARG A 264 -1.76 30.53 0.13
N GLY A 265 -2.64 29.82 -0.58
CA GLY A 265 -3.91 29.29 -0.09
C GLY A 265 -4.80 30.38 0.51
N LEU A 266 -5.67 29.98 1.45
CA LEU A 266 -6.47 30.89 2.27
C LEU A 266 -5.71 31.41 3.50
N TRP A 267 -4.39 31.17 3.58
CA TRP A 267 -3.61 31.56 4.75
C TRP A 267 -3.55 33.07 4.93
N THR A 268 -3.65 33.84 3.84
CA THR A 268 -3.75 35.30 3.88
C THR A 268 -5.03 35.80 4.55
N ASP A 269 -6.12 35.04 4.40
CA ASP A 269 -7.46 35.35 4.92
C ASP A 269 -7.82 34.47 6.13
N PHE A 270 -6.82 33.82 6.74
CA PHE A 270 -7.05 32.89 7.84
C PHE A 270 -7.85 33.54 8.97
N THR A 271 -7.49 34.76 9.37
CA THR A 271 -8.22 35.50 10.40
C THR A 271 -9.62 35.91 9.97
N LEU A 272 -9.86 36.17 8.68
CA LEU A 272 -11.20 36.49 8.19
C LEU A 272 -12.14 35.28 8.30
N HIS A 273 -11.65 34.09 7.94
CA HIS A 273 -12.46 32.87 7.92
C HIS A 273 -12.52 32.14 9.28
N PHE A 274 -11.42 32.14 10.02
CA PHE A 274 -11.26 31.37 11.26
C PHE A 274 -11.13 32.25 12.51
N GLY A 275 -10.96 33.57 12.34
CA GLY A 275 -10.91 34.53 13.45
C GLY A 275 -12.27 34.93 14.01
N GLN A 276 -13.33 34.12 13.82
CA GLN A 276 -14.59 34.30 14.55
C GLN A 276 -14.43 33.85 16.00
N SER A 277 -13.62 34.58 16.77
CA SER A 277 -13.67 34.53 18.22
C SER A 277 -14.90 35.31 18.68
N GLY A 278 -15.93 34.59 19.15
CA GLY A 278 -16.97 35.17 20.01
C GLY A 278 -18.16 35.83 19.31
N VAL A 279 -18.81 35.13 18.37
CA VAL A 279 -20.24 35.42 18.16
C VAL A 279 -20.95 34.98 19.44
N GLN A 280 -21.29 35.93 20.31
CA GLN A 280 -22.20 35.64 21.42
C GLN A 280 -23.47 35.01 20.83
N PRO A 281 -23.85 33.78 21.24
CA PRO A 281 -25.04 33.14 20.70
C PRO A 281 -26.23 34.05 20.97
N ARG A 282 -26.82 34.58 19.89
CA ARG A 282 -28.04 35.39 19.99
C ARG A 282 -29.19 34.46 20.33
N PRO A 283 -30.05 34.81 21.31
CA PRO A 283 -31.22 34.00 21.60
C PRO A 283 -32.11 33.92 20.35
N PRO A 284 -32.71 32.75 20.05
CA PRO A 284 -33.60 32.61 18.91
C PRO A 284 -34.80 33.55 19.06
N VAL A 285 -35.24 34.14 17.94
CA VAL A 285 -36.38 35.09 17.89
C VAL A 285 -37.67 34.49 18.47
N LYS A 286 -37.80 33.15 18.43
CA LYS A 286 -38.89 32.39 19.02
C LYS A 286 -38.33 31.25 19.87
N ALA A 287 -38.95 31.00 21.01
CA ALA A 287 -38.62 29.85 21.84
C ALA A 287 -38.73 28.55 21.04
N LEU A 288 -37.69 27.71 21.13
CA LEU A 288 -37.69 26.39 20.51
C LEU A 288 -38.77 25.53 21.14
N SER A 289 -39.57 24.87 20.29
CA SER A 289 -40.54 23.87 20.78
C SER A 289 -39.82 22.65 21.35
N ARG A 290 -40.55 21.83 22.12
CA ARG A 290 -40.02 20.57 22.68
C ARG A 290 -39.43 19.65 21.61
N TRP A 291 -40.03 19.63 20.41
CA TRP A 291 -39.53 18.86 19.27
C TRP A 291 -38.16 19.36 18.78
N HIS A 292 -38.01 20.68 18.62
CA HIS A 292 -36.73 21.27 18.22
C HIS A 292 -35.62 20.99 19.23
N LEU A 293 -35.94 21.08 20.53
CA LEU A 293 -35.00 20.76 21.60
C LEU A 293 -34.59 19.29 21.58
N ALA A 294 -35.55 18.37 21.38
CA ALA A 294 -35.27 16.94 21.29
C ALA A 294 -34.39 16.61 20.07
N LEU A 295 -34.67 17.21 18.91
CA LEU A 295 -33.89 17.02 17.69
C LEU A 295 -32.47 17.57 17.83
N ALA A 296 -32.31 18.79 18.35
CA ALA A 296 -31.01 19.42 18.55
C ALA A 296 -30.17 18.68 19.62
N LEU A 297 -30.83 18.16 20.66
CA LEU A 297 -30.20 17.27 21.64
C LEU A 297 -29.75 15.96 20.98
N ALA A 298 -30.58 15.31 20.18
CA ALA A 298 -30.25 14.07 19.48
C ALA A 298 -29.11 14.24 18.46
N ALA A 299 -29.09 15.37 17.75
CA ALA A 299 -28.05 15.73 16.79
C ALA A 299 -26.72 16.14 17.44
N GLY A 300 -26.65 16.22 18.78
CA GLY A 300 -25.45 16.64 19.51
C GLY A 300 -25.18 18.15 19.49
N ALA A 301 -26.13 18.95 18.98
CA ALA A 301 -26.04 20.41 18.98
C ALA A 301 -26.34 21.03 20.36
N ILE A 302 -27.06 20.30 21.22
CA ILE A 302 -27.27 20.66 22.63
C ILE A 302 -26.56 19.62 23.49
N THR A 303 -25.60 20.08 24.30
CA THR A 303 -24.87 19.25 25.26
C THR A 303 -24.73 20.00 26.57
N GLY A 304 -24.87 19.31 27.71
CA GLY A 304 -24.69 19.94 29.01
C GLY A 304 -25.47 19.31 30.15
N VAL A 305 -25.41 19.97 31.30
CA VAL A 305 -26.09 19.53 32.53
C VAL A 305 -27.54 19.96 32.51
N VAL A 306 -28.45 19.02 32.72
CA VAL A 306 -29.89 19.25 32.83
C VAL A 306 -30.37 18.81 34.20
N THR A 307 -31.06 19.70 34.89
CA THR A 307 -31.67 19.44 36.20
C THR A 307 -33.18 19.35 36.05
N SER A 308 -33.76 18.22 36.45
CA SER A 308 -35.21 18.03 36.48
C SER A 308 -35.82 18.77 37.68
N ARG A 309 -37.13 19.01 37.62
CA ARG A 309 -37.91 19.56 38.76
C ARG A 309 -37.93 18.62 39.98
N SER A 310 -37.65 17.34 39.79
CA SER A 310 -37.55 16.35 40.87
C SER A 310 -36.15 16.26 41.47
N GLY A 311 -35.23 17.17 41.10
CA GLY A 311 -33.85 17.20 41.61
C GLY A 311 -32.89 16.25 40.90
N ARG A 312 -33.33 15.55 39.84
CA ARG A 312 -32.46 14.65 39.06
C ARG A 312 -31.51 15.47 38.19
N VAL A 313 -30.21 15.19 38.24
CA VAL A 313 -29.17 15.91 37.50
C VAL A 313 -28.54 14.97 36.49
N LEU A 314 -28.66 15.26 35.20
CA LEU A 314 -28.09 14.46 34.12
C LEU A 314 -27.17 15.30 33.24
N VAL A 315 -25.98 14.80 32.89
CA VAL A 315 -25.17 15.38 31.81
C VAL A 315 -25.52 14.71 30.51
N LEU A 316 -26.06 15.45 29.56
CA LEU A 316 -26.56 14.91 28.30
C LEU A 316 -25.60 15.19 27.15
N LYS A 317 -25.45 14.19 26.28
CA LYS A 317 -24.79 14.31 24.98
C LYS A 317 -25.57 13.56 23.91
N GLY A 318 -25.92 14.27 22.84
CA GLY A 318 -26.43 13.68 21.62
C GLY A 318 -25.37 12.90 20.86
N ASP A 319 -25.80 11.81 20.26
CA ASP A 319 -25.00 10.98 19.38
C ASP A 319 -25.91 10.48 18.25
N THR A 320 -25.39 10.40 17.04
CA THR A 320 -26.13 9.82 15.91
C THR A 320 -25.21 8.79 15.29
N TYR A 321 -25.62 7.53 15.33
CA TYR A 321 -24.87 6.47 14.68
C TYR A 321 -25.57 6.02 13.40
N LYS A 322 -24.75 5.61 12.44
CA LYS A 322 -25.17 5.14 11.14
C LYS A 322 -25.39 3.63 11.22
N ASP A 323 -26.63 3.21 11.09
CA ASP A 323 -27.05 1.83 11.02
C ASP A 323 -27.26 1.43 9.56
N LYS A 324 -27.09 0.15 9.20
CA LYS A 324 -27.31 -0.33 7.83
C LYS A 324 -28.42 -1.35 7.84
N VAL A 325 -29.50 -1.06 7.12
CA VAL A 325 -30.61 -1.99 6.96
C VAL A 325 -30.42 -2.72 5.62
N PRO A 326 -30.10 -4.03 5.63
CA PRO A 326 -30.02 -4.82 4.42
C PRO A 326 -31.42 -5.13 3.89
N LYS A 327 -31.63 -4.93 2.59
CA LYS A 327 -32.79 -5.45 1.86
C LYS A 327 -32.28 -6.31 0.72
N THR A 328 -32.71 -7.56 0.65
CA THR A 328 -32.37 -8.48 -0.44
C THR A 328 -33.54 -8.55 -1.42
N GLU A 329 -33.26 -8.31 -2.69
CA GLU A 329 -34.20 -8.51 -3.80
C GLU A 329 -33.65 -9.60 -4.72
N PHE A 330 -34.49 -10.55 -5.11
CA PHE A 330 -34.14 -11.60 -6.07
C PHE A 330 -34.81 -11.28 -7.39
N THR A 331 -34.01 -11.19 -8.45
CA THR A 331 -34.46 -10.99 -9.83
C THR A 331 -33.97 -12.14 -10.68
N GLU A 332 -34.88 -12.78 -11.41
CA GLU A 332 -34.62 -13.90 -12.29
C GLU A 332 -34.65 -13.41 -13.74
N ASP A 333 -33.62 -13.74 -14.53
CA ASP A 333 -33.60 -13.41 -15.97
C ASP A 333 -34.35 -14.46 -16.82
N GLU A 334 -34.53 -14.17 -18.11
CA GLU A 334 -35.22 -15.06 -19.06
C GLU A 334 -34.50 -16.39 -19.31
N ASP A 335 -33.22 -16.50 -18.92
CA ASP A 335 -32.38 -17.70 -19.02
C ASP A 335 -32.35 -18.53 -17.72
N GLY A 336 -33.12 -18.13 -16.70
CA GLY A 336 -33.26 -18.86 -15.42
C GLY A 336 -32.12 -18.62 -14.42
N ASN A 337 -31.29 -17.59 -14.61
CA ASN A 337 -30.27 -17.20 -13.65
C ASN A 337 -30.89 -16.26 -12.60
N VAL A 338 -30.75 -16.63 -11.33
CA VAL A 338 -31.23 -15.83 -10.20
C VAL A 338 -30.13 -14.89 -9.71
N PHE A 339 -30.37 -13.58 -9.83
CA PHE A 339 -29.49 -12.54 -9.30
C PHE A 339 -29.96 -12.09 -7.91
N GLU A 340 -29.09 -12.20 -6.92
CA GLU A 340 -29.30 -11.64 -5.58
C GLU A 340 -28.77 -10.20 -5.53
N THR A 341 -29.68 -9.22 -5.47
CA THR A 341 -29.31 -7.81 -5.28
C THR A 341 -29.48 -7.44 -3.80
N ARG A 342 -28.37 -7.14 -3.11
CA ARG A 342 -28.39 -6.65 -1.73
C ARG A 342 -28.30 -5.13 -1.69
N ILE A 343 -29.41 -4.48 -1.34
CA ILE A 343 -29.49 -3.03 -1.15
C ILE A 343 -29.20 -2.72 0.31
N MET A 344 -28.08 -2.05 0.57
CA MET A 344 -27.71 -1.59 1.91
C MET A 344 -28.18 -0.15 2.11
N THR A 345 -29.25 0.05 2.88
CA THR A 345 -29.78 1.40 3.15
C THR A 345 -29.21 1.93 4.45
N ASP A 346 -28.57 3.10 4.38
CA ASP A 346 -28.04 3.79 5.54
C ASP A 346 -29.19 4.45 6.33
N ARG A 347 -29.38 4.04 7.59
CA ARG A 347 -30.35 4.59 8.53
C ARG A 347 -29.62 5.32 9.66
N PHE A 348 -29.86 6.61 9.80
CA PHE A 348 -29.30 7.40 10.92
C PHE A 348 -30.19 7.26 12.15
N VAL A 349 -29.66 6.66 13.21
CA VAL A 349 -30.41 6.43 14.45
C VAL A 349 -29.91 7.41 15.53
N PRO A 350 -30.75 8.38 15.93
CA PRO A 350 -30.41 9.28 17.02
C PRO A 350 -30.40 8.55 18.36
N ARG A 351 -29.39 8.82 19.18
CA ARG A 351 -29.20 8.27 20.52
C ARG A 351 -28.81 9.38 21.48
N ILE A 352 -29.42 9.43 22.65
CA ILE A 352 -29.02 10.38 23.70
C ILE A 352 -28.32 9.59 24.80
N ARG A 353 -27.08 9.95 25.11
CA ARG A 353 -26.39 9.44 26.31
C ARG A 353 -26.56 10.44 27.45
N ALA A 354 -26.79 9.91 28.64
CA ALA A 354 -26.98 10.68 29.85
C ALA A 354 -26.07 10.13 30.95
N TRP A 355 -25.27 10.98 31.59
CA TRP A 355 -24.52 10.61 32.79
C TRP A 355 -25.32 11.07 34.02
N ASP A 356 -25.70 10.13 34.89
CA ASP A 356 -26.45 10.48 36.09
C ASP A 356 -25.52 11.06 37.16
N MET A 357 -25.71 12.33 37.48
CA MET A 357 -24.99 13.07 38.52
C MET A 357 -25.90 13.41 39.71
N THR A 358 -27.06 12.76 39.81
CA THR A 358 -28.01 13.02 40.89
C THR A 358 -27.43 12.56 42.23
N PRO A 359 -27.22 13.47 43.21
CA PRO A 359 -26.66 13.11 44.50
C PRO A 359 -27.53 12.09 45.24
N GLY A 360 -26.93 11.00 45.71
CA GLY A 360 -27.61 9.94 46.48
C GLY A 360 -28.50 9.01 45.66
N SER A 361 -28.48 9.10 44.32
CA SER A 361 -29.23 8.16 43.48
C SER A 361 -28.50 6.81 43.35
N SER A 362 -29.26 5.73 43.20
CA SER A 362 -28.71 4.38 42.97
C SER A 362 -27.91 4.23 41.68
N THR A 363 -28.06 5.18 40.75
CA THR A 363 -27.35 5.20 39.45
C THR A 363 -26.36 6.35 39.35
N GLN A 364 -26.04 7.01 40.48
CA GLN A 364 -25.08 8.10 40.51
C GLN A 364 -23.73 7.63 39.95
N GLY A 365 -23.23 8.32 38.93
CA GLY A 365 -22.01 7.97 38.22
C GLY A 365 -22.22 7.06 37.00
N CYS A 366 -23.42 6.52 36.76
CA CYS A 366 -23.69 5.63 35.63
C CYS A 366 -24.01 6.38 34.34
N ALA A 367 -23.61 5.81 33.20
CA ALA A 367 -24.01 6.26 31.87
C ALA A 367 -25.26 5.51 31.40
N LEU A 368 -26.31 6.26 31.09
CA LEU A 368 -27.61 5.79 30.63
C LEU A 368 -27.77 6.11 29.13
N THR A 369 -28.52 5.25 28.43
CA THR A 369 -28.92 5.50 27.05
C THR A 369 -30.42 5.76 27.00
N ILE A 370 -30.81 6.90 26.43
CA ILE A 370 -32.20 7.27 26.18
C ILE A 370 -32.44 7.07 24.68
N SER A 371 -33.30 6.12 24.34
CA SER A 371 -33.72 5.80 22.97
C SER A 371 -35.23 5.94 22.82
N SER A 372 -35.70 6.22 21.60
CA SER A 372 -37.13 6.39 21.29
C SER A 372 -37.87 5.07 21.04
N ALA A 373 -37.22 3.92 21.27
CA ALA A 373 -37.87 2.62 21.08
C ALA A 373 -38.89 2.41 22.19
N THR A 374 -40.17 2.31 21.82
CA THR A 374 -41.25 1.90 22.70
C THR A 374 -40.81 0.62 23.40
N SER A 375 -40.79 0.66 24.73
CA SER A 375 -40.59 -0.51 25.58
C SER A 375 -41.55 -1.61 25.15
N LYS A 376 -41.06 -2.59 24.39
CA LYS A 376 -41.68 -3.93 24.40
C LYS A 376 -41.60 -4.36 25.85
N GLN A 377 -42.76 -4.47 26.49
CA GLN A 377 -42.89 -5.17 27.75
C GLN A 377 -42.26 -6.55 27.56
N LEU A 378 -41.17 -6.80 28.27
CA LEU A 378 -40.64 -8.14 28.44
C LEU A 378 -41.65 -8.85 29.32
N GLU A 379 -42.43 -9.76 28.73
CA GLU A 379 -43.09 -10.81 29.48
C GLU A 379 -42.02 -11.58 30.27
N PRO A 380 -42.30 -12.01 31.51
CA PRO A 380 -41.36 -12.77 32.29
C PRO A 380 -41.27 -14.16 31.68
N GLU A 381 -40.34 -14.35 30.75
CA GLU A 381 -39.81 -15.69 30.48
C GLU A 381 -39.24 -16.21 31.80
N GLN A 382 -39.75 -17.37 32.21
CA GLN A 382 -39.34 -18.08 33.40
C GLN A 382 -37.83 -18.32 33.32
N GLN A 383 -37.06 -17.44 33.97
CA GLN A 383 -35.68 -17.71 34.32
C GLN A 383 -35.72 -18.78 35.40
N GLU A 384 -35.64 -20.04 34.95
CA GLU A 384 -34.92 -21.04 35.74
C GLU A 384 -33.60 -20.39 36.17
N THR A 385 -33.44 -20.33 37.49
CA THR A 385 -32.31 -19.75 38.18
C THR A 385 -31.01 -20.37 37.67
N ASN A 386 -30.36 -19.68 36.74
CA ASN A 386 -28.93 -19.77 36.57
C ASN A 386 -28.38 -18.36 36.79
N PRO A 387 -27.54 -18.15 37.81
CA PRO A 387 -26.97 -16.84 38.08
C PRO A 387 -26.13 -16.41 36.89
N GLU A 388 -26.51 -15.33 36.21
CA GLU A 388 -25.60 -14.64 35.29
C GLU A 388 -24.40 -14.12 36.11
N PRO A 389 -23.16 -14.37 35.64
CA PRO A 389 -21.96 -13.98 36.35
C PRO A 389 -21.85 -12.46 36.34
N VAL A 390 -21.68 -11.89 37.52
CA VAL A 390 -21.15 -10.54 37.73
C VAL A 390 -19.98 -10.31 36.75
N PRO A 391 -19.94 -9.21 35.98
CA PRO A 391 -18.80 -8.94 35.11
C PRO A 391 -17.54 -8.97 35.99
N PRO A 392 -16.55 -9.81 35.70
CA PRO A 392 -15.43 -10.00 36.61
C PRO A 392 -14.70 -8.67 36.78
N SER A 393 -14.55 -8.23 38.03
CA SER A 393 -13.77 -7.05 38.37
C SER A 393 -12.36 -7.19 37.78
N ALA A 394 -11.94 -6.23 36.97
CA ALA A 394 -10.59 -6.23 36.41
C ALA A 394 -9.55 -6.31 37.53
N LEU A 395 -8.67 -7.31 37.49
CA LEU A 395 -7.65 -7.57 38.50
C LEU A 395 -6.49 -6.56 38.42
N PHE A 396 -6.29 -5.92 37.27
CA PHE A 396 -5.24 -4.93 37.04
C PHE A 396 -5.58 -3.99 35.86
N ASP A 397 -4.89 -2.86 35.77
CA ASP A 397 -4.97 -1.92 34.64
C ASP A 397 -4.09 -2.40 33.47
N SER A 398 -4.59 -2.30 32.25
CA SER A 398 -3.86 -2.63 31.01
C SER A 398 -2.91 -1.51 30.57
N GLY A 399 -3.03 -0.30 31.12
CA GLY A 399 -2.23 0.83 30.68
C GLY A 399 -2.42 1.13 29.19
N ARG A 400 -1.33 1.50 28.50
CA ARG A 400 -1.37 1.77 27.05
C ARG A 400 -1.41 0.48 26.24
N LEU A 401 -2.40 0.38 25.34
CA LEU A 401 -2.54 -0.75 24.44
C LEU A 401 -1.66 -0.58 23.20
N TYR A 402 -0.87 -1.60 22.89
CA TYR A 402 -0.07 -1.69 21.67
C TYR A 402 -0.51 -2.93 20.88
N LEU A 403 -0.78 -2.75 19.59
CA LEU A 403 -1.09 -3.86 18.68
C LEU A 403 0.10 -4.04 17.75
N SER A 404 0.50 -5.28 17.47
CA SER A 404 1.43 -5.54 16.37
C SER A 404 0.84 -5.04 15.05
N THR A 405 1.69 -4.75 14.07
CA THR A 405 1.26 -4.25 12.76
C THR A 405 0.25 -5.23 12.12
N LYS A 406 0.45 -6.54 12.27
CA LYS A 406 -0.46 -7.56 11.73
C LYS A 406 -1.81 -7.55 12.47
N VAL A 407 -1.82 -7.53 13.80
CA VAL A 407 -3.06 -7.45 14.59
C VAL A 407 -3.82 -6.15 14.29
N LYS A 408 -3.13 -5.02 14.22
CA LYS A 408 -3.75 -3.72 13.88
C LYS A 408 -4.43 -3.77 12.50
N ASN A 409 -3.75 -4.30 11.49
CA ASN A 409 -4.31 -4.40 10.14
C ASN A 409 -5.59 -5.26 10.12
N LEU A 410 -5.63 -6.36 10.87
CA LEU A 410 -6.81 -7.22 10.97
C LEU A 410 -7.97 -6.56 11.71
N VAL A 411 -7.68 -5.78 12.75
CA VAL A 411 -8.69 -4.96 13.45
C VAL A 411 -9.25 -3.87 12.53
N ASP A 412 -8.39 -3.16 11.79
CA ASP A 412 -8.81 -2.12 10.85
C ASP A 412 -9.69 -2.69 9.71
N GLN A 413 -9.42 -3.92 9.28
CA GLN A 413 -10.22 -4.66 8.30
C GLN A 413 -11.48 -5.33 8.88
N ARG A 414 -11.74 -5.19 10.19
CA ARG A 414 -12.84 -5.85 10.94
C ARG A 414 -12.82 -7.38 10.86
N MET A 415 -11.64 -7.95 10.64
CA MET A 415 -11.42 -9.40 10.62
C MET A 415 -11.11 -9.97 12.01
N LEU A 416 -10.73 -9.12 12.97
CA LEU A 416 -10.41 -9.53 14.35
C LEU A 416 -10.90 -8.47 15.34
N GLU A 417 -11.63 -8.88 16.39
CA GLU A 417 -12.00 -8.03 17.52
C GLU A 417 -11.14 -8.37 18.75
N VAL A 418 -10.36 -7.40 19.25
CA VAL A 418 -9.39 -7.63 20.34
C VAL A 418 -9.96 -7.41 21.74
N THR A 419 -11.08 -6.69 21.87
CA THR A 419 -11.70 -6.34 23.16
C THR A 419 -12.03 -7.57 24.02
N PRO A 420 -12.63 -8.65 23.49
CA PRO A 420 -12.97 -9.82 24.30
C PRO A 420 -11.73 -10.49 24.93
N PHE A 421 -10.60 -10.51 24.21
CA PHE A 421 -9.36 -11.09 24.70
C PHE A 421 -8.69 -10.21 25.76
N LEU A 422 -8.80 -8.89 25.61
CA LEU A 422 -8.30 -7.94 26.59
C LEU A 422 -9.11 -8.00 27.90
N ASP A 423 -10.43 -8.12 27.81
CA ASP A 423 -11.29 -8.22 28.99
C ASP A 423 -11.05 -9.52 29.76
N ARG A 424 -10.89 -10.65 29.04
CA ARG A 424 -10.48 -11.94 29.61
C ARG A 424 -9.11 -11.86 30.29
N HIS A 425 -8.15 -11.18 29.66
CA HIS A 425 -6.83 -10.97 30.24
C HIS A 425 -6.93 -10.18 31.55
N LYS A 426 -7.72 -9.10 31.57
CA LYS A 426 -7.89 -8.27 32.77
C LYS A 426 -8.67 -8.97 33.89
N SER A 427 -9.54 -9.92 33.57
CA SER A 427 -10.30 -10.68 34.56
C SER A 427 -9.54 -11.87 35.15
N GLY A 428 -8.34 -12.17 34.67
CA GLY A 428 -7.54 -13.31 35.12
C GLY A 428 -7.79 -14.61 34.35
N ASP A 429 -8.56 -14.56 33.26
CA ASP A 429 -8.64 -15.68 32.32
C ASP A 429 -7.44 -15.63 31.37
N TRP A 430 -6.41 -16.42 31.68
CA TRP A 430 -5.16 -16.43 30.94
C TRP A 430 -5.17 -17.26 29.64
N GLY A 431 -6.30 -17.88 29.30
CA GLY A 431 -6.44 -18.74 28.13
C GLY A 431 -5.55 -19.99 28.17
N ASP A 432 -5.01 -20.38 27.02
CA ASP A 432 -4.19 -21.57 26.76
C ASP A 432 -2.69 -21.31 27.03
N ILE A 433 -2.31 -21.28 28.31
CA ILE A 433 -0.90 -21.22 28.77
C ILE A 433 -0.58 -22.40 29.71
N PRO A 434 0.69 -22.81 29.87
CA PRO A 434 1.08 -23.84 30.86
C PRO A 434 0.82 -23.41 32.31
N GLN A 435 0.68 -24.38 33.23
CA GLN A 435 0.38 -24.11 34.65
C GLN A 435 1.43 -23.21 35.31
N GLU A 436 2.72 -23.42 35.02
CA GLU A 436 3.82 -22.58 35.52
C GLU A 436 3.62 -21.09 35.20
N HIS A 437 3.12 -20.77 33.99
CA HIS A 437 2.84 -19.40 33.60
C HIS A 437 1.59 -18.83 34.29
N ARG A 438 0.59 -19.67 34.58
CA ARG A 438 -0.57 -19.25 35.40
C ARG A 438 -0.16 -18.90 36.82
N ASP A 439 0.69 -19.72 37.43
CA ASP A 439 1.20 -19.49 38.78
C ASP A 439 2.03 -18.20 38.83
N ARG A 440 2.86 -17.96 37.80
CA ARG A 440 3.63 -16.70 37.66
C ARG A 440 2.75 -15.47 37.45
N ASN A 441 1.68 -15.57 36.66
CA ASN A 441 0.70 -14.51 36.52
C ASN A 441 0.04 -14.19 37.86
N GLN A 442 -0.34 -15.21 38.64
CA GLN A 442 -0.95 -15.04 39.95
C GLN A 442 -0.02 -14.34 40.94
N GLN A 443 1.27 -14.71 40.95
CA GLN A 443 2.28 -14.02 41.78
C GLN A 443 2.47 -12.56 41.35
N SER A 444 2.40 -12.30 40.04
CA SER A 444 2.54 -10.97 39.45
C SER A 444 1.32 -10.06 39.71
N LEU A 445 0.20 -10.57 40.21
CA LEU A 445 -0.92 -9.69 40.64
C LEU A 445 -0.57 -8.92 41.93
N SER A 446 0.29 -9.48 42.77
CA SER A 446 0.71 -8.89 44.06
C SER A 446 2.14 -8.36 44.05
N SER A 447 2.86 -8.44 42.92
CA SER A 447 4.26 -8.02 42.77
C SER A 447 4.55 -7.54 41.35
N ASP A 448 5.62 -6.75 41.15
CA ASP A 448 6.04 -6.31 39.81
C ASP A 448 6.54 -7.51 38.98
N GLY A 449 5.78 -7.92 37.98
CA GLY A 449 6.08 -9.10 37.16
C GLY A 449 5.23 -9.14 35.89
N HIS A 450 5.71 -9.73 34.79
CA HIS A 450 4.95 -9.75 33.53
C HIS A 450 3.73 -10.67 33.63
N ILE A 451 2.62 -10.26 33.01
CA ILE A 451 1.43 -11.11 32.85
C ILE A 451 1.31 -11.48 31.37
N CYS A 452 1.10 -12.76 31.07
CA CYS A 452 0.88 -13.22 29.70
C CYS A 452 -0.41 -14.04 29.57
N SER A 453 -1.04 -13.98 28.41
CA SER A 453 -2.19 -14.81 28.05
C SER A 453 -2.13 -15.21 26.59
N SER A 454 -2.73 -16.36 26.27
CA SER A 454 -2.74 -16.92 24.94
C SER A 454 -4.15 -17.42 24.63
N TYR A 455 -4.76 -16.93 23.56
CA TYR A 455 -6.12 -17.30 23.17
C TYR A 455 -6.14 -17.93 21.79
N ALA A 456 -6.98 -18.95 21.61
CA ALA A 456 -7.21 -19.52 20.29
C ALA A 456 -7.97 -18.51 19.40
N VAL A 457 -7.46 -18.32 18.18
CA VAL A 457 -8.09 -17.53 17.13
C VAL A 457 -8.00 -18.30 15.83
N ASP A 458 -8.87 -18.04 14.87
CA ASP A 458 -8.78 -18.60 13.51
C ASP A 458 -8.97 -17.48 12.51
N VAL A 459 -7.88 -16.76 12.25
CA VAL A 459 -7.86 -15.58 11.39
C VAL A 459 -6.56 -15.52 10.63
N ALA A 460 -6.63 -15.33 9.30
CA ALA A 460 -5.48 -15.10 8.43
C ALA A 460 -4.34 -16.13 8.60
N GLY A 461 -4.68 -17.40 8.86
CA GLY A 461 -3.74 -18.50 9.06
C GLY A 461 -3.07 -18.54 10.45
N GLU A 462 -3.46 -17.65 11.36
CA GLU A 462 -2.98 -17.62 12.74
C GLU A 462 -3.92 -18.38 13.67
N THR A 463 -3.35 -19.18 14.56
CA THR A 463 -4.12 -20.05 15.49
C THR A 463 -4.13 -19.57 16.94
N LYS A 464 -3.24 -18.63 17.29
CA LYS A 464 -3.08 -18.12 18.66
C LYS A 464 -2.85 -16.62 18.67
N LEU A 465 -3.44 -15.94 19.64
CA LEU A 465 -3.25 -14.51 19.91
C LEU A 465 -2.66 -14.35 21.31
N TRP A 466 -1.54 -13.63 21.43
CA TRP A 466 -0.90 -13.36 22.71
C TRP A 466 -1.25 -11.96 23.22
N VAL A 467 -1.54 -11.88 24.52
CA VAL A 467 -1.77 -10.62 25.24
C VAL A 467 -0.77 -10.55 26.39
N LEU A 468 0.12 -9.55 26.35
CA LEU A 468 1.26 -9.43 27.27
C LEU A 468 1.23 -8.09 27.98
N THR A 469 1.17 -8.09 29.30
CA THR A 469 1.22 -6.87 30.11
C THR A 469 2.58 -6.73 30.80
N SER A 470 3.19 -5.56 30.63
CA SER A 470 4.47 -5.16 31.24
C SER A 470 4.46 -5.28 32.77
N GLN A 471 5.64 -5.47 33.38
CA GLN A 471 5.82 -5.70 34.83
C GLN A 471 5.09 -4.68 35.70
N ILE A 472 5.15 -3.41 35.31
CA ILE A 472 4.57 -2.26 36.02
C ILE A 472 3.19 -1.84 35.48
N ARG A 473 2.53 -2.68 34.68
CA ARG A 473 1.15 -2.47 34.16
C ARG A 473 0.94 -1.17 33.34
N ARG A 474 2.01 -0.60 32.77
CA ARG A 474 1.92 0.65 31.97
C ARG A 474 1.60 0.41 30.50
N ALA A 475 1.79 -0.81 30.04
CA ALA A 475 1.58 -1.21 28.66
C ALA A 475 1.11 -2.66 28.56
N THR A 476 0.16 -2.90 27.65
CA THR A 476 -0.30 -4.21 27.22
C THR A 476 -0.11 -4.32 25.70
N SER A 477 0.59 -5.36 25.26
CA SER A 477 0.83 -5.65 23.84
C SER A 477 0.00 -6.84 23.38
N ILE A 478 -0.65 -6.74 22.22
CA ILE A 478 -1.37 -7.83 21.57
C ILE A 478 -0.69 -8.15 20.24
N LEU A 479 -0.24 -9.40 20.07
CA LEU A 479 0.53 -9.85 18.91
C LEU A 479 0.33 -11.35 18.65
N PHE A 480 0.73 -11.82 17.48
CA PHE A 480 0.81 -13.26 17.17
C PHE A 480 2.14 -13.85 17.69
N PRO A 481 2.20 -15.14 18.06
CA PRO A 481 3.41 -15.78 18.59
C PRO A 481 4.64 -15.60 17.69
N ALA A 482 4.47 -15.66 16.36
CA ALA A 482 5.54 -15.49 15.39
C ALA A 482 6.12 -14.06 15.35
N GLU A 483 5.42 -13.08 15.90
CA GLU A 483 5.86 -11.69 16.00
C GLU A 483 6.60 -11.40 17.31
N TYR A 484 6.67 -12.37 18.23
CA TYR A 484 7.40 -12.20 19.48
C TYR A 484 8.90 -12.38 19.22
N PRO A 485 9.75 -11.38 19.53
CA PRO A 485 11.19 -11.50 19.36
C PRO A 485 11.72 -12.61 20.30
N THR A 486 12.28 -13.66 19.71
CA THR A 486 12.96 -14.76 20.41
C THR A 486 14.32 -14.36 20.93
#